data_AF-A0A1V3Y030-F1
#
_entry.id   AF-A0A1V3Y030-F1
#
_cell.length_a   1.000
_cell.length_b   1.000
_cell.length_c   1.000
_cell.angle_alpha   90.00
_cell.angle_beta   90.00
_cell.angle_gamma   90.00
#
_symmetry.space_group_name_H-M   'P 1'
#
loop_
_entity.id
_entity.type
_entity.pdbx_description
1 polymer ?
#
loop_
_entity_poly.entity_id
_entity_poly.type
_entity_poly.pdbx_seq_one_letter_code
_entity_poly.pdbx_strand_id
1 'polypeptide(L)'
;MLGTWVGRGAGEYPTIEPFEYFEEVEFSHVGKPFLVYGHKTRAADDGRPLHAEAGYLRVPQPGHAELVLAHPSGIAEIELGTYSVGDDAVHLELATTTIGLTPTAKEVTAITRSFSVAGDELSHSLRMAAVGQPLQHHVAALLHRQC
;
A
#
# COMPACT_ATOMS: atom_id res chain seq x y z
N MET A 1 -0.35 -13.75 3.43
CA MET A 1 -0.50 -12.33 3.82
C MET A 1 -0.89 -12.15 5.29
N LEU A 2 -1.78 -12.96 5.88
CA LEU A 2 -2.20 -12.78 7.29
C LEU A 2 -1.03 -12.61 8.27
N GLY A 3 -1.23 -11.75 9.28
CA GLY A 3 -0.26 -11.43 10.32
C GLY A 3 0.27 -10.00 10.24
N THR A 4 1.22 -9.70 11.12
CA THR A 4 1.92 -8.42 11.19
C THR A 4 3.25 -8.50 10.46
N TRP A 5 3.58 -7.45 9.72
CA TRP A 5 4.79 -7.30 8.93
C TRP A 5 5.45 -5.99 9.31
N VAL A 6 6.76 -6.02 9.55
CA VAL A 6 7.52 -4.83 9.96
C VAL A 6 8.78 -4.71 9.12
N GLY A 7 9.15 -3.48 8.79
CA GLY A 7 10.34 -3.25 7.98
C GLY A 7 10.63 -1.79 7.71
N ARG A 8 11.26 -1.56 6.56
CA ARG A 8 11.73 -0.24 6.13
C ARG A 8 11.43 -0.02 4.66
N GLY A 9 11.16 1.23 4.34
CA GLY A 9 11.01 1.69 2.98
C GLY A 9 11.68 3.05 2.77
N ALA A 10 11.72 3.43 1.51
CA ALA A 10 12.19 4.73 1.07
C ALA A 10 11.18 5.31 0.08
N GLY A 11 11.16 6.64 0.00
CA GLY A 11 10.32 7.35 -0.93
C GLY A 11 10.98 8.59 -1.50
N GLU A 12 10.53 8.95 -2.68
CA GLU A 12 10.96 10.13 -3.40
C GLU A 12 9.80 10.63 -4.28
N TYR A 13 9.85 11.91 -4.65
CA TYR A 13 8.95 12.47 -5.66
C TYR A 13 9.54 13.79 -6.16
N PRO A 14 9.29 14.24 -7.40
CA PRO A 14 9.90 15.47 -7.92
C PRO A 14 9.64 16.75 -7.12
N THR A 15 8.62 16.76 -6.26
CA THR A 15 8.18 17.92 -5.48
C THR A 15 8.56 17.87 -4.00
N ILE A 16 9.31 16.85 -3.57
CA ILE A 16 9.75 16.64 -2.18
C ILE A 16 11.18 16.11 -2.12
N GLU A 17 11.84 16.29 -0.98
CA GLU A 17 13.13 15.62 -0.73
C GLU A 17 12.91 14.11 -0.50
N PRO A 18 13.87 13.26 -0.92
CA PRO A 18 13.85 11.84 -0.59
C PRO A 18 13.82 11.59 0.92
N PHE A 19 13.15 10.52 1.33
CA PHE A 19 12.96 10.17 2.74
C PHE A 19 12.98 8.67 2.97
N GLU A 20 13.34 8.27 4.19
CA GLU A 20 13.28 6.88 4.66
C GLU A 20 12.29 6.76 5.82
N TYR A 21 11.67 5.59 5.94
CA TYR A 21 10.67 5.33 6.95
C TYR A 21 10.71 3.89 7.44
N PHE A 22 10.25 3.68 8.67
CA PHE A 22 9.85 2.38 9.17
C PHE A 22 8.37 2.17 8.92
N GLU A 23 7.99 0.92 8.68
CA GLU A 23 6.63 0.54 8.31
C GLU A 23 6.18 -0.66 9.13
N GLU A 24 4.90 -0.65 9.49
CA GLU A 24 4.18 -1.78 10.04
C GLU A 24 2.86 -1.96 9.27
N VAL A 25 2.65 -3.18 8.78
CA VAL A 25 1.44 -3.60 8.05
C VAL A 25 0.81 -4.77 8.78
N GLU A 26 -0.52 -4.74 8.94
CA GLU A 26 -1.30 -5.83 9.50
C GLU A 26 -2.36 -6.28 8.51
N PHE A 27 -2.42 -7.60 8.28
CA PHE A 27 -3.52 -8.26 7.58
C PHE A 27 -4.24 -9.22 8.53
N SER A 28 -5.55 -9.02 8.71
CA SER A 28 -6.41 -9.92 9.49
C SER A 28 -7.70 -10.26 8.73
N HIS A 29 -8.56 -11.12 9.28
CA HIS A 29 -9.86 -11.42 8.67
C HIS A 29 -10.91 -11.73 9.74
N VAL A 30 -12.18 -11.59 9.36
CA VAL A 30 -13.34 -11.94 10.20
C VAL A 30 -14.10 -13.17 9.66
N GLY A 31 -13.49 -13.90 8.72
CA GLY A 31 -14.05 -15.13 8.12
C GLY A 31 -14.90 -14.89 6.86
N LYS A 32 -14.88 -13.67 6.32
CA LYS A 32 -15.49 -13.28 5.05
C LYS A 32 -14.43 -13.18 3.94
N PRO A 33 -14.80 -13.13 2.64
CA PRO A 33 -13.86 -13.12 1.51
C PRO A 33 -13.15 -11.76 1.33
N PHE A 34 -12.54 -11.26 2.39
CA PHE A 34 -11.70 -10.09 2.41
C PHE A 34 -10.73 -10.14 3.60
N LEU A 35 -9.62 -9.44 3.47
CA LEU A 35 -8.71 -9.11 4.56
C LEU A 35 -8.98 -7.69 5.05
N VAL A 36 -8.89 -7.48 6.35
CA VAL A 36 -8.71 -6.17 6.95
C VAL A 36 -7.23 -5.81 6.78
N TYR A 37 -6.97 -4.58 6.33
CA TYR A 37 -5.63 -4.07 6.09
C TYR A 37 -5.41 -2.79 6.90
N GLY A 38 -4.30 -2.74 7.63
CA GLY A 38 -3.83 -1.54 8.31
C GLY A 38 -2.35 -1.32 8.03
N HIS A 39 -1.98 -0.06 7.78
CA HIS A 39 -0.62 0.37 7.49
C HIS A 39 -0.31 1.65 8.25
N LYS A 40 0.87 1.70 8.87
CA LYS A 40 1.38 2.90 9.53
C LYS A 40 2.88 3.02 9.34
N THR A 41 3.33 4.25 9.18
CA THR A 41 4.75 4.57 9.01
C THR A 41 5.23 5.59 10.02
N ARG A 42 6.53 5.56 10.30
CA ARG A 42 7.22 6.56 11.10
C ARG A 42 8.55 6.91 10.45
N ALA A 43 8.98 8.15 10.61
CA ALA A 43 10.23 8.62 10.02
C ALA A 43 11.42 7.85 10.59
N ALA A 44 12.42 7.57 9.75
CA ALA A 44 13.59 6.81 10.17
C ALA A 44 14.56 7.61 11.07
N ASP A 45 14.49 8.93 11.04
CA ASP A 45 15.37 9.87 11.75
C ASP A 45 14.95 10.07 13.22
N ASP A 46 13.69 10.40 13.48
CA ASP A 46 13.20 10.78 14.81
C ASP A 46 11.96 9.97 15.26
N GLY A 47 11.47 9.05 14.43
CA GLY A 47 10.33 8.20 14.76
C GLY A 47 8.98 8.93 14.78
N ARG A 48 8.89 10.18 14.31
CA ARG A 48 7.61 10.88 14.20
C ARG A 48 6.65 10.11 13.27
N PRO A 49 5.35 10.02 13.59
CA PRO A 49 4.38 9.42 12.68
C PRO A 49 4.38 10.13 11.32
N LEU A 50 4.32 9.35 10.25
CA LEU A 50 4.21 9.84 8.87
C LEU A 50 2.83 9.49 8.30
N HIS A 51 2.78 8.63 7.29
CA HIS A 51 1.57 8.20 6.61
C HIS A 51 0.94 6.99 7.32
N ALA A 52 -0.38 6.90 7.23
CA ALA A 52 -1.14 5.71 7.58
C ALA A 52 -2.22 5.49 6.53
N GLU A 53 -2.69 4.25 6.38
CA GLU A 53 -3.86 3.92 5.59
C GLU A 53 -4.53 2.69 6.19
N ALA A 54 -5.84 2.58 6.00
CA ALA A 54 -6.59 1.44 6.49
C ALA A 54 -7.74 1.13 5.55
N GLY A 55 -8.13 -0.14 5.48
CA GLY A 55 -9.19 -0.57 4.60
C GLY A 55 -9.29 -2.08 4.44
N TYR A 56 -9.66 -2.50 3.22
CA TYR A 56 -9.99 -3.90 2.95
C TYR A 56 -9.42 -4.37 1.62
N LEU A 57 -8.77 -5.53 1.62
CA LEU A 57 -8.40 -6.26 0.41
C LEU A 57 -9.43 -7.35 0.16
N ARG A 58 -10.24 -7.21 -0.88
CA ARG A 58 -11.34 -8.10 -1.23
C ARG A 58 -10.93 -9.00 -2.39
N VAL A 59 -11.44 -10.24 -2.38
CA VAL A 59 -11.27 -11.20 -3.48
C VAL A 59 -12.66 -11.55 -4.01
N PRO A 60 -13.18 -10.80 -5.00
CA PRO A 60 -14.54 -11.00 -5.51
C PRO A 60 -14.66 -12.34 -6.25
N GLN A 61 -13.57 -12.79 -6.88
CA GLN A 61 -13.42 -14.10 -7.49
C GLN A 61 -11.93 -14.48 -7.50
N PRO A 62 -11.59 -15.78 -7.62
CA PRO A 62 -10.19 -16.21 -7.70
C PRO A 62 -9.39 -15.45 -8.77
N GLY A 63 -8.17 -15.07 -8.43
CA GLY A 63 -7.24 -14.34 -9.28
C GLY A 63 -7.52 -12.83 -9.41
N HIS A 64 -8.58 -12.31 -8.81
CA HIS A 64 -8.93 -10.88 -8.83
C HIS A 64 -8.88 -10.28 -7.43
N ALA A 65 -8.53 -9.00 -7.36
CA ALA A 65 -8.43 -8.26 -6.12
C ALA A 65 -9.02 -6.86 -6.24
N GLU A 66 -9.61 -6.40 -5.14
CA GLU A 66 -10.09 -5.02 -4.96
C GLU A 66 -9.52 -4.50 -3.64
N LEU A 67 -8.74 -3.43 -3.67
CA LEU A 67 -8.21 -2.77 -2.48
C LEU A 67 -8.96 -1.46 -2.26
N VAL A 68 -9.61 -1.33 -1.11
CA VAL A 68 -10.42 -0.14 -0.75
C VAL A 68 -9.79 0.51 0.47
N LEU A 69 -9.29 1.74 0.32
CA LEU A 69 -8.48 2.43 1.34
C LEU A 69 -9.03 3.80 1.70
N ALA A 70 -8.77 4.19 2.95
CA ALA A 70 -8.87 5.57 3.41
C ALA A 70 -7.52 6.03 3.97
N HIS A 71 -7.17 7.29 3.67
CA HIS A 71 -5.94 7.93 4.11
C HIS A 71 -6.26 9.15 5.00
N PRO A 72 -5.48 9.42 6.06
CA PRO A 72 -5.69 10.55 6.96
C PRO A 72 -5.44 11.90 6.27
N SER A 73 -4.81 11.91 5.09
CA SER A 73 -4.65 13.08 4.23
C SER A 73 -5.95 13.55 3.55
N GLY A 74 -7.07 12.86 3.80
CA GLY A 74 -8.37 13.18 3.22
C GLY A 74 -8.55 12.61 1.82
N ILE A 75 -7.95 11.45 1.56
CA ILE A 75 -8.03 10.71 0.30
C ILE A 75 -8.71 9.36 0.57
N ALA A 76 -9.52 8.89 -0.38
CA ALA A 76 -10.02 7.52 -0.43
C ALA A 76 -9.68 6.91 -1.79
N GLU A 77 -9.34 5.63 -1.81
CA GLU A 77 -8.83 4.92 -2.99
C GLU A 77 -9.59 3.61 -3.18
N ILE A 78 -9.89 3.28 -4.44
CA ILE A 78 -10.27 1.94 -4.88
C ILE A 78 -9.31 1.53 -5.98
N GLU A 79 -8.51 0.50 -5.71
CA GLU A 79 -7.64 -0.16 -6.67
C GLU A 79 -8.23 -1.50 -7.10
N LEU A 80 -8.20 -1.80 -8.39
CA LEU A 80 -8.57 -3.10 -8.95
C LEU A 80 -7.35 -3.75 -9.58
N GLY A 81 -7.32 -5.08 -9.58
CA GLY A 81 -6.29 -5.82 -10.28
C GLY A 81 -6.36 -7.31 -10.07
N THR A 82 -5.21 -7.96 -10.17
CA THR A 82 -5.10 -9.41 -10.16
C THR A 82 -4.00 -9.88 -9.23
N TYR A 83 -4.16 -11.11 -8.74
CA TYR A 83 -3.09 -11.80 -8.02
C TYR A 83 -2.79 -13.14 -8.67
N SER A 84 -1.52 -13.54 -8.60
CA SER A 84 -1.06 -14.86 -8.98
C SER A 84 -0.42 -15.55 -7.77
N VAL A 85 -0.58 -16.87 -7.72
CA VAL A 85 0.03 -17.73 -6.70
C VAL A 85 0.95 -18.68 -7.46
N GLY A 86 2.26 -18.46 -7.35
CA GLY A 86 3.28 -19.39 -7.82
C GLY A 86 3.74 -20.32 -6.70
N ASP A 87 4.73 -21.16 -7.01
CA ASP A 87 5.25 -22.16 -6.06
C ASP A 87 5.90 -21.50 -4.83
N ASP A 88 6.60 -20.37 -5.01
CA ASP A 88 7.38 -19.71 -3.96
C ASP A 88 6.84 -18.34 -3.52
N ALA A 89 5.91 -17.75 -4.29
CA ALA A 89 5.47 -16.39 -4.06
C ALA A 89 4.02 -16.11 -4.49
N VAL A 90 3.40 -15.17 -3.79
CA VAL A 90 2.16 -14.51 -4.20
C VAL A 90 2.51 -13.12 -4.73
N HIS A 91 2.02 -12.80 -5.92
CA HIS A 91 2.14 -11.46 -6.52
C HIS A 91 0.77 -10.84 -6.67
N LEU A 92 0.65 -9.54 -6.38
CA LEU A 92 -0.57 -8.78 -6.49
C LEU A 92 -0.25 -7.45 -7.17
N GLU A 93 -0.92 -7.18 -8.29
CA GLU A 93 -0.80 -5.94 -9.05
C GLU A 93 -2.14 -5.23 -9.05
N LEU A 94 -2.12 -3.93 -8.72
CA LEU A 94 -3.31 -3.11 -8.50
C LEU A 94 -3.14 -1.73 -9.14
N ALA A 95 -4.24 -1.16 -9.60
CA ALA A 95 -4.29 0.20 -10.10
C ALA A 95 -5.60 0.88 -9.72
N THR A 96 -5.55 2.17 -9.40
CA THR A 96 -6.73 2.97 -9.05
C THR A 96 -7.74 3.02 -10.18
N THR A 97 -8.99 2.72 -9.87
CA THR A 97 -10.14 3.07 -10.70
C THR A 97 -10.91 4.28 -10.16
N THR A 98 -10.79 4.52 -8.84
CA THR A 98 -11.47 5.62 -8.16
C THR A 98 -10.54 6.23 -7.13
N ILE A 99 -10.41 7.56 -7.17
CA ILE A 99 -9.81 8.36 -6.10
C ILE A 99 -10.85 9.40 -5.66
N GLY A 100 -11.18 9.40 -4.39
CA GLY A 100 -12.00 10.41 -3.74
C GLY A 100 -11.12 11.40 -2.97
N LEU A 101 -11.31 12.69 -3.19
CA LEU A 101 -10.59 13.76 -2.51
C LEU A 101 -11.55 14.58 -1.65
N THR A 102 -11.18 14.78 -0.39
CA THR A 102 -11.81 15.84 0.42
C THR A 102 -11.41 17.22 -0.13
N PRO A 103 -12.17 18.30 0.18
CA PRO A 103 -11.92 19.63 -0.40
C PRO A 103 -10.53 20.21 -0.15
N THR A 104 -9.81 19.73 0.87
CA THR A 104 -8.48 20.20 1.26
C THR A 104 -7.36 19.20 0.93
N ALA A 105 -7.68 18.03 0.35
CA ALA A 105 -6.67 17.05 -0.01
C ALA A 105 -5.82 17.56 -1.17
N LYS A 106 -4.54 17.17 -1.18
CA LYS A 106 -3.68 17.37 -2.35
C LYS A 106 -4.22 16.54 -3.52
N GLU A 107 -4.07 17.06 -4.71
CA GLU A 107 -4.47 16.36 -5.92
C GLU A 107 -3.61 15.09 -6.13
N VAL A 108 -4.28 13.94 -6.13
CA VAL A 108 -3.76 12.64 -6.56
C VAL A 108 -4.72 12.10 -7.61
N THR A 109 -4.19 11.67 -8.75
CA THR A 109 -5.00 11.30 -9.92
C THR A 109 -4.85 9.84 -10.33
N ALA A 110 -3.74 9.18 -9.95
CA ALA A 110 -3.58 7.75 -10.15
C ALA A 110 -2.57 7.16 -9.16
N ILE A 111 -2.82 5.92 -8.74
CA ILE A 111 -1.88 5.09 -7.99
C ILE A 111 -1.83 3.71 -8.65
N THR A 112 -0.65 3.10 -8.66
CA THR A 112 -0.48 1.67 -8.95
C THR A 112 0.37 1.04 -7.89
N ARG A 113 -0.01 -0.16 -7.44
CA ARG A 113 0.66 -0.86 -6.35
C ARG A 113 0.99 -2.30 -6.74
N SER A 114 2.20 -2.72 -6.41
CA SER A 114 2.65 -4.10 -6.54
C SER A 114 3.00 -4.62 -5.15
N PHE A 115 2.52 -5.82 -4.81
CA PHE A 115 2.99 -6.57 -3.64
C PHE A 115 3.57 -7.91 -4.09
N SER A 116 4.65 -8.33 -3.43
CA SER A 116 5.17 -9.69 -3.51
C SER A 116 5.36 -10.25 -2.11
N VAL A 117 4.84 -11.45 -1.88
CA VAL A 117 4.98 -12.17 -0.62
C VAL A 117 5.64 -13.50 -0.89
N ALA A 118 6.86 -13.68 -0.37
CA ALA A 118 7.65 -14.90 -0.48
C ALA A 118 8.08 -15.34 0.93
N GLY A 119 7.49 -16.43 1.43
CA GLY A 119 7.70 -16.89 2.81
C GLY A 119 7.37 -15.81 3.85
N ASP A 120 8.42 -15.35 4.55
CA ASP A 120 8.36 -14.33 5.60
C ASP A 120 8.81 -12.94 5.14
N GLU A 121 9.00 -12.75 3.84
CA GLU A 121 9.26 -11.45 3.23
C GLU A 121 8.02 -10.92 2.48
N LEU A 122 7.70 -9.65 2.70
CA LEU A 122 6.71 -8.90 1.95
C LEU A 122 7.40 -7.65 1.39
N SER A 123 7.51 -7.57 0.06
CA SER A 123 7.93 -6.34 -0.62
C SER A 123 6.75 -5.69 -1.31
N HIS A 124 6.78 -4.36 -1.39
CA HIS A 124 5.82 -3.63 -2.19
C HIS A 124 6.43 -2.38 -2.80
N SER A 125 5.83 -1.93 -3.90
CA SER A 125 6.15 -0.66 -4.52
C SER A 125 4.87 0.06 -4.92
N LEU A 126 4.92 1.38 -4.85
CA LEU A 126 3.83 2.26 -5.22
C LEU A 126 4.33 3.33 -6.18
N ARG A 127 3.56 3.53 -7.24
CA ARG A 127 3.70 4.66 -8.15
C ARG A 127 2.52 5.59 -7.99
N MET A 128 2.77 6.89 -8.13
CA MET A 128 1.77 7.93 -7.92
C MET A 128 1.84 8.97 -9.04
N ALA A 129 0.69 9.35 -9.57
CA ALA A 129 0.48 10.57 -10.34
C ALA A 129 -0.25 11.57 -9.44
N ALA A 130 0.39 12.70 -9.15
CA ALA A 130 -0.10 13.69 -8.21
C ALA A 130 0.51 15.05 -8.49
N VAL A 131 -0.19 16.12 -8.09
CA VAL A 131 0.32 17.51 -8.12
C VAL A 131 0.98 17.90 -9.45
N GLY A 132 0.33 17.54 -10.56
CA GLY A 132 0.81 17.81 -11.93
C GLY A 132 1.93 16.91 -12.45
N GLN A 133 2.38 15.92 -11.67
CA GLN A 133 3.42 14.97 -12.08
C GLN A 133 2.80 13.69 -12.66
N PRO A 134 3.42 13.09 -13.71
CA PRO A 134 2.94 11.83 -14.29
C PRO A 134 3.19 10.65 -13.33
N LEU A 135 2.56 9.51 -13.64
CA LEU A 135 2.67 8.27 -12.86
C LEU A 135 4.12 7.77 -12.81
N GLN A 136 4.74 7.89 -11.64
CA GLN A 136 6.13 7.52 -11.40
C GLN A 136 6.30 6.94 -10.00
N HIS A 137 7.46 6.36 -9.73
CA HIS A 137 7.79 5.83 -8.41
C HIS A 137 7.54 6.87 -7.32
N HIS A 138 6.98 6.42 -6.20
CA HIS A 138 6.85 7.24 -5.01
C HIS A 138 7.44 6.57 -3.77
N VAL A 139 7.09 5.31 -3.51
CA VAL A 139 7.61 4.56 -2.36
C VAL A 139 7.84 3.10 -2.71
N ALA A 140 8.77 2.46 -2.00
CA ALA A 140 8.92 1.00 -1.95
C ALA A 140 9.46 0.58 -0.59
N ALA A 141 9.08 -0.61 -0.14
CA ALA A 141 9.53 -1.17 1.13
C ALA A 141 9.74 -2.68 1.08
N LEU A 142 10.56 -3.16 2.02
CA LEU A 142 10.74 -4.57 2.35
C LEU A 142 10.42 -4.78 3.82
N LEU A 143 9.46 -5.67 4.08
CA LEU A 143 8.95 -6.02 5.40
C LEU A 143 9.21 -7.50 5.66
N HIS A 144 9.33 -7.83 6.94
CA HIS A 144 9.46 -9.20 7.42
C HIS A 144 8.29 -9.53 8.34
N ARG A 145 7.82 -10.77 8.28
CA ARG A 145 6.79 -11.27 9.19
C ARG A 145 7.29 -11.14 10.63
N GLN A 146 6.48 -10.56 11.49
CA GLN A 146 6.74 -10.52 12.93
C GLN A 146 6.35 -11.89 13.53
N CYS A 147 7.31 -12.54 14.19
CA CYS A 147 7.11 -13.81 14.89
C CYS A 147 6.15 -13.69 16.08
#